data_AF-A0A7K2M2P7-F1
#
_entry.id   AF-A0A7K2M2P7-F1
#
_cell.length_a   1.000
_cell.length_b   1.000
_cell.length_c   1.000
_cell.angle_alpha   90.00
_cell.angle_beta   90.00
_cell.angle_gamma   90.00
#
_symmetry.space_group_name_H-M   'P 1'
#
loop_
_entity.id
_entity.type
_entity.pdbx_description
1 polymer ?
#
loop_
_entity_poly.entity_id
_entity_poly.type
_entity_poly.pdbx_seq_one_letter_code
_entity_poly.pdbx_strand_id
1 'polypeptide(L)'
;MRDELLTIGRFARLCRLSVKQLRHYDDTGLLAPVRVDAGTGYRSYAPEQARDALTIALLRDMGLPLSGEARYLFRAGSVLGDLSRIEREAMRALSRLGSEARA
;
A
#
# COMPACT_ATOMS: atom_id res chain seq x y z
N MET A 1 -2.59 -16.35 -5.65
CA MET A 1 -3.59 -15.76 -6.56
C MET A 1 -3.02 -14.45 -7.08
N ARG A 2 -3.03 -14.21 -8.39
CA ARG A 2 -2.86 -12.83 -8.88
C ARG A 2 -4.18 -12.14 -8.55
N ASP A 3 -4.20 -11.32 -7.50
CA ASP A 3 -5.43 -10.62 -7.22
C ASP A 3 -5.67 -9.58 -8.33
N GLU A 4 -6.83 -9.70 -8.95
CA GLU A 4 -7.28 -8.86 -10.04
C GLU A 4 -7.25 -7.39 -9.62
N LEU A 5 -6.64 -6.53 -10.46
CA LEU A 5 -6.54 -5.10 -10.17
C LEU A 5 -7.95 -4.53 -9.92
N LEU A 6 -8.09 -3.81 -8.83
CA LEU A 6 -9.33 -3.20 -8.40
C LEU A 6 -9.53 -1.87 -9.11
N THR A 7 -10.71 -1.65 -9.64
CA THR A 7 -11.12 -0.33 -10.10
C THR A 7 -11.07 0.68 -8.96
N ILE A 8 -10.87 1.97 -9.27
CA ILE A 8 -10.86 3.03 -8.25
C ILE A 8 -12.10 3.00 -7.34
N GLY A 9 -13.27 2.65 -7.87
CA GLY A 9 -14.51 2.52 -7.08
C GLY A 9 -14.49 1.32 -6.12
N ARG A 10 -14.02 0.16 -6.57
CA ARG A 10 -13.91 -1.04 -5.73
C ARG A 10 -12.84 -0.85 -4.64
N PHE A 11 -11.71 -0.24 -5.00
CA PHE A 11 -10.64 0.08 -4.06
C PHE A 11 -11.06 1.13 -3.02
N ALA A 12 -11.78 2.17 -3.44
CA ALA A 12 -12.40 3.17 -2.56
C ALA A 12 -13.29 2.51 -1.49
N ARG A 13 -14.18 1.60 -1.92
CA ARG A 13 -15.06 0.87 -1.00
C ARG A 13 -14.29 -0.02 -0.04
N LEU A 14 -13.26 -0.72 -0.52
CA LEU A 14 -12.39 -1.57 0.31
C LEU A 14 -11.71 -0.75 1.42
N CYS A 15 -11.20 0.43 1.09
CA CYS A 15 -10.46 1.28 2.02
C CYS A 15 -11.34 2.26 2.81
N ARG A 16 -12.66 2.25 2.61
CA ARG A 16 -13.60 3.25 3.16
C ARG A 16 -13.20 4.70 2.83
N LEU A 17 -12.65 4.89 1.64
CA LEU A 17 -12.28 6.19 1.10
C LEU A 17 -13.25 6.59 -0.01
N SER A 18 -13.32 7.89 -0.30
CA SER A 18 -13.98 8.39 -1.50
C SER A 18 -13.05 8.27 -2.71
N VAL A 19 -13.65 8.11 -3.90
CA VAL A 19 -12.93 8.19 -5.17
C VAL A 19 -12.19 9.53 -5.31
N LYS A 20 -12.76 10.62 -4.77
CA LYS A 20 -12.13 11.95 -4.77
C LYS A 20 -10.82 11.96 -3.97
N GLN A 21 -10.79 11.33 -2.79
CA GLN A 21 -9.57 11.22 -1.99
C GLN A 21 -8.49 10.42 -2.73
N LEU A 22 -8.84 9.31 -3.37
CA LEU A 22 -7.88 8.51 -4.13
C LEU A 22 -7.31 9.26 -5.33
N ARG A 23 -8.14 10.01 -6.07
CA ARG A 23 -7.65 10.90 -7.15
C ARG A 23 -6.69 11.93 -6.60
N HIS A 24 -7.03 12.57 -5.48
CA HIS A 24 -6.14 13.52 -4.84
C HIS A 24 -4.80 12.89 -4.38
N TYR A 25 -4.81 11.66 -3.86
CA TYR A 25 -3.59 10.97 -3.47
C TYR A 25 -2.71 10.61 -4.67
N ASP A 26 -3.31 10.25 -5.80
CA ASP A 26 -2.59 10.07 -7.06
C ASP A 26 -1.99 11.39 -7.56
N ASP A 27 -2.81 12.45 -7.66
CA ASP A 27 -2.38 13.77 -8.15
C ASP A 27 -1.23 14.37 -7.32
N THR A 28 -1.17 14.04 -6.02
CA THR A 28 -0.10 14.49 -5.10
C THR A 28 1.10 13.53 -5.05
N GLY A 29 1.02 12.39 -5.73
CA GLY A 29 2.03 11.32 -5.69
C GLY A 29 2.18 10.70 -4.29
N LEU A 30 1.11 10.71 -3.51
CA LEU A 30 1.03 10.11 -2.18
C LEU A 30 0.65 8.63 -2.25
N LEU A 31 -0.24 8.29 -3.18
CA LEU A 31 -0.57 6.92 -3.55
C LEU A 31 -0.91 6.85 -5.04
N ALA A 32 0.05 6.40 -5.84
CA ALA A 32 -0.16 6.22 -7.27
C ALA A 32 -0.90 4.89 -7.55
N PRO A 33 -1.82 4.84 -8.53
CA PRO A 33 -2.39 3.58 -9.01
C PRO A 33 -1.30 2.72 -9.66
N VAL A 34 -1.43 1.40 -9.55
CA VAL A 34 -0.54 0.46 -10.26
C VAL A 34 -0.71 0.54 -11.77
N ARG A 35 -1.90 0.93 -12.25
CA ARG A 35 -2.15 1.13 -13.68
C ARG A 35 -3.08 2.31 -13.94
N VAL A 36 -2.71 3.10 -14.94
CA VAL A 36 -3.58 4.08 -15.58
C VAL A 36 -3.78 3.65 -17.03
N ASP A 37 -5.03 3.51 -17.46
CA ASP A 37 -5.36 3.27 -18.86
C ASP A 37 -5.05 4.51 -19.71
N ALA A 38 -4.25 4.36 -20.76
CA ALA A 38 -3.75 5.49 -21.54
C ALA A 38 -4.83 6.15 -22.43
N GLY A 39 -5.88 5.43 -22.81
CA GLY A 39 -6.96 5.96 -23.65
C GLY A 39 -8.04 6.68 -22.86
N THR A 40 -8.30 6.24 -21.63
CA THR A 40 -9.43 6.70 -20.80
C THR A 40 -9.01 7.42 -19.52
N GLY A 41 -7.74 7.29 -19.12
CA GLY A 41 -7.25 7.76 -17.81
C GLY A 41 -7.80 6.96 -16.63
N TYR A 42 -8.39 5.78 -16.88
CA TYR A 42 -9.00 4.96 -15.84
C TYR A 42 -7.94 4.36 -14.92
N ARG A 43 -8.18 4.41 -13.61
CA ARG A 43 -7.21 4.03 -12.58
C ARG A 43 -7.57 2.70 -11.94
N SER A 44 -6.55 1.85 -11.83
CA SER A 44 -6.66 0.55 -11.18
C SER A 44 -5.55 0.36 -10.14
N TYR A 45 -5.92 -0.21 -9.00
CA TYR A 45 -5.09 -0.38 -7.82
C TYR A 45 -4.95 -1.86 -7.48
N ALA A 46 -3.79 -2.26 -6.97
CA ALA A 46 -3.62 -3.60 -6.45
C ALA A 46 -4.18 -3.68 -5.01
N PRO A 47 -4.80 -4.80 -4.58
CA PRO A 47 -5.31 -4.93 -3.20
C PRO A 47 -4.27 -4.66 -2.12
N GLU A 48 -3.01 -4.96 -2.39
CA GLU A 48 -1.87 -4.75 -1.49
C GLU A 48 -1.68 -3.26 -1.13
N GLN A 49 -2.10 -2.35 -2.00
CA GLN A 49 -2.06 -0.90 -1.75
C GLN A 49 -3.06 -0.45 -0.68
N ALA A 50 -3.99 -1.31 -0.24
CA ALA A 50 -5.00 -0.95 0.76
C ALA A 50 -4.37 -0.59 2.11
N ARG A 51 -3.27 -1.25 2.47
CA ARG A 51 -2.53 -0.93 3.71
C ARG A 51 -2.06 0.52 3.70
N ASP A 52 -1.41 0.92 2.62
CA ASP A 52 -0.89 2.27 2.43
C ASP A 52 -2.00 3.31 2.42
N ALA A 53 -3.09 3.04 1.70
CA ALA A 53 -4.26 3.92 1.65
C ALA A 53 -4.89 4.16 3.03
N LEU A 54 -5.00 3.10 3.85
CA LEU A 54 -5.52 3.18 5.21
C LEU A 54 -4.55 3.92 6.15
N THR A 55 -3.24 3.71 6.02
CA THR A 55 -2.24 4.46 6.80
C THR A 55 -2.29 5.96 6.48
N ILE A 56 -2.35 6.32 5.21
CA ILE A 56 -2.53 7.72 4.77
C ILE A 56 -3.79 8.32 5.40
N ALA A 57 -4.90 7.58 5.39
CA ALA A 57 -6.16 8.04 5.99
C ALA A 57 -6.02 8.27 7.50
N LEU A 58 -5.41 7.34 8.23
CA LEU A 58 -5.19 7.46 9.68
C LEU A 58 -4.33 8.67 10.04
N LEU A 59 -3.23 8.89 9.32
CA LEU A 59 -2.35 10.04 9.55
C LEU A 59 -3.10 11.36 9.36
N ARG A 60 -3.89 11.47 8.29
CA ARG A 60 -4.74 12.64 8.04
C ARG A 60 -5.77 12.84 9.15
N ASP A 61 -6.42 11.77 9.60
CA ASP A 61 -7.45 11.85 10.64
C ASP A 61 -6.85 12.24 12.01
N MET A 62 -5.55 11.99 12.24
CA MET A 62 -4.78 12.49 13.38
C MET A 62 -4.37 13.97 13.26
N GLY A 63 -4.81 14.67 12.21
CA GLY A 63 -4.48 16.08 11.98
C GLY A 63 -3.04 16.30 11.51
N LEU A 64 -2.34 15.26 11.07
CA LEU A 64 -1.03 15.39 10.44
C LEU A 64 -1.25 15.69 8.95
N PRO A 65 -1.07 16.95 8.51
CA PRO A 65 -1.19 17.26 7.10
C PRO A 65 -0.15 16.47 6.32
N LEU A 66 -0.57 15.78 5.26
CA LEU A 66 0.30 14.92 4.42
C LEU A 66 1.26 15.72 3.52
N SER A 67 1.44 17.00 3.83
CA SER A 67 2.48 17.90 3.34
C SER A 67 3.61 17.97 4.38
N GLY A 68 4.87 17.86 3.96
CA GLY A 68 6.01 17.96 4.87
C GLY A 68 6.31 16.66 5.63
N GLU A 69 6.44 16.76 6.95
CA GLU A 69 6.95 15.73 7.88
C GLU A 69 6.13 14.42 7.83
N ALA A 70 4.81 14.51 7.72
CA ALA A 70 3.93 13.34 7.66
C ALA A 70 4.18 12.48 6.41
N ARG A 71 4.63 13.08 5.29
CA ARG A 71 5.02 12.34 4.09
C ARG A 71 6.29 11.52 4.32
N TYR A 72 7.24 12.06 5.08
CA TYR A 72 8.44 11.33 5.47
C TYR A 72 8.13 10.19 6.45
N LEU A 73 7.25 10.42 7.42
CA LEU A 73 6.79 9.38 8.34
C LEU A 73 6.09 8.24 7.60
N PHE A 74 5.21 8.56 6.64
CA PHE A 74 4.56 7.55 5.81
C PHE A 74 5.58 6.73 5.02
N ARG A 75 6.54 7.38 4.35
CA ARG A 75 7.60 6.69 3.59
C ARG A 75 8.51 5.84 4.48
N ALA A 76 8.92 6.36 5.63
CA ALA A 76 9.72 5.61 6.60
C ALA A 76 8.97 4.38 7.13
N GLY A 77 7.68 4.54 7.46
CA GLY A 77 6.82 3.43 7.90
C GLY A 77 6.64 2.35 6.83
N SER A 78 6.49 2.75 5.56
CA SER A 78 6.43 1.81 4.42
C SER A 78 7.73 1.00 4.30
N VAL A 79 8.90 1.66 4.26
CA VAL A 79 10.22 1.01 4.18
C VAL A 79 10.48 0.08 5.38
N LEU A 80 10.20 0.54 6.60
CA LEU A 80 10.35 -0.30 7.79
C LEU A 80 9.42 -1.51 7.75
N GLY A 81 8.20 -1.33 7.25
CA GLY A 81 7.25 -2.42 7.04
C GLY A 81 7.75 -3.48 6.07
N ASP A 82 8.34 -3.06 4.96
CA ASP A 82 8.94 -3.95 3.95
C ASP A 82 10.15 -4.71 4.49
N LEU A 83 11.05 -4.01 5.19
CA LEU A 83 12.21 -4.64 5.83
C LEU A 83 11.79 -5.72 6.84
N SER A 84 10.83 -5.41 7.72
CA SER A 84 10.31 -6.41 8.66
C SER A 84 9.61 -7.58 7.95
N ARG A 85 9.03 -7.36 6.76
CA ARG A 85 8.43 -8.44 5.97
C ARG A 85 9.50 -9.37 5.42
N ILE A 86 10.55 -8.81 4.82
CA ILE A 86 11.71 -9.56 4.30
C ILE A 86 12.37 -10.36 5.43
N GLU A 87 12.60 -9.74 6.58
CA GLU A 87 13.18 -10.40 7.75
C GLU A 87 12.35 -11.62 8.18
N ARG A 88 11.03 -11.47 8.30
CA ARG A 88 10.13 -12.58 8.66
C ARG A 88 10.12 -13.69 7.60
N GLU A 89 10.18 -13.33 6.32
CA GLU A 89 10.25 -14.31 5.22
C GLU A 89 11.57 -15.10 5.27
N ALA A 90 12.70 -14.41 5.46
CA ALA A 90 14.01 -15.04 5.63
C ALA A 90 14.03 -15.96 6.86
N MET A 91 13.51 -15.51 8.00
CA MET A 91 13.44 -16.31 9.23
C MET A 91 12.60 -17.59 9.03
N ARG A 92 11.47 -17.49 8.32
CA ARG A 92 10.64 -18.65 7.96
C ARG A 92 11.36 -19.61 7.02
N ALA A 93 12.08 -19.10 6.02
CA ALA A 93 12.84 -19.93 5.09
C ALA A 93 13.97 -20.69 5.80
N LEU A 94 14.74 -20.01 6.65
CA LEU A 94 15.81 -20.62 7.45
C LEU A 94 15.27 -21.68 8.42
N SER A 95 14.11 -21.43 9.04
CA SER A 95 13.45 -22.40 9.92
C SER A 95 13.05 -23.68 9.17
N ARG A 96 12.58 -23.56 7.92
CA ARG A 96 12.23 -24.72 7.06
C ARG A 96 13.44 -25.55 6.67
N LEU A 97 14.51 -24.89 6.21
CA LEU A 97 15.76 -25.56 5.86
C LEU A 97 16.38 -26.30 7.06
N GLY A 98 16.32 -25.69 8.24
CA GLY A 98 16.79 -26.31 9.49
C GLY A 98 15.95 -27.51 9.94
N SER A 99 14.65 -27.54 9.62
CA SER A 99 13.78 -28.71 9.89
C SER A 99 13.97 -29.83 8.88
N GLU A 100 14.22 -29.52 7.61
CA GLU A 100 14.46 -30.51 6.55
C GLU A 100 15.83 -31.17 6.70
N ALA A 101 16.86 -30.44 7.15
CA ALA A 101 18.20 -30.99 7.38
C ALA A 101 18.31 -31.92 8.61
N ARG A 102 17.25 -31.99 9.44
CA ARG A 102 17.19 -32.85 10.65
C ARG A 102 16.29 -34.07 10.47
N ALA A 103 15.63 -34.21 9.33
CA ALA A 103 14.82 -35.37 8.95
C ALA A 103 15.62 -36.29 8.03
#